data_AF-A0A6I2WWZ6-F1
#
_entry.id   AF-A0A6I2WWZ6-F1
#
_cell.length_a   1.000
_cell.length_b   1.000
_cell.length_c   1.000
_cell.angle_alpha   90.00
_cell.angle_beta   90.00
_cell.angle_gamma   90.00
#
_symmetry.space_group_name_H-M   'P 1'
#
loop_
_entity.id
_entity.type
_entity.pdbx_description
1 polymer ?
#
loop_
_entity_poly.entity_id
_entity_poly.type
_entity_poly.pdbx_seq_one_letter_code
_entity_poly.pdbx_strand_id
1 'polypeptide(L)'
;MGLTLYVDTAAWRATIDRVRRDFPDLIPVVKGNGYGFGRAFLAEQAAAFGATEVAVGTVFELGAIADVPLRAIVLTPSLDLNKVQVPESAALTVGSF
;
A
#
# COMPACT_ATOMS: atom_id res chain seq x y z
N MET A 1 -16.84 18.33 -14.24
CA MET A 1 -17.34 17.00 -14.64
C MET A 1 -16.65 15.97 -13.78
N GLY A 2 -17.39 15.10 -13.08
CA GLY A 2 -16.82 14.06 -12.23
C GLY A 2 -16.76 12.71 -12.93
N LEU A 3 -15.82 11.86 -12.53
CA LEU A 3 -15.78 10.44 -12.89
C LEU A 3 -16.19 9.63 -11.66
N THR A 4 -17.11 8.68 -11.83
CA THR A 4 -17.49 7.73 -10.77
C THR A 4 -17.12 6.32 -11.20
N LEU A 5 -16.35 5.63 -10.36
CA LEU A 5 -15.97 4.25 -10.56
C LEU A 5 -16.82 3.35 -9.65
N TYR A 6 -17.40 2.30 -10.24
CA TYR A 6 -18.10 1.26 -9.50
C TYR A 6 -17.27 -0.02 -9.55
N VAL A 7 -17.08 -0.64 -8.38
CA VAL A 7 -16.38 -1.90 -8.24
C VAL A 7 -17.34 -2.93 -7.66
N ASP A 8 -17.44 -4.09 -8.31
CA ASP A 8 -18.11 -5.25 -7.73
C ASP A 8 -17.30 -5.74 -6.51
N THR A 9 -17.80 -5.43 -5.32
CA THR A 9 -17.10 -5.74 -4.06
C THR A 9 -16.96 -7.24 -3.83
N ALA A 10 -17.94 -8.05 -4.23
CA ALA A 10 -17.91 -9.49 -4.03
C ALA A 10 -16.87 -10.14 -4.93
N ALA A 11 -16.87 -9.79 -6.22
CA ALA A 11 -15.87 -10.27 -7.18
C ALA A 11 -14.45 -9.82 -6.82
N TRP A 12 -14.30 -8.59 -6.34
CA TRP A 12 -13.02 -8.04 -5.89
C TRP A 12 -12.46 -8.78 -4.67
N ARG A 13 -13.28 -8.98 -3.62
CA ARG A 13 -12.87 -9.75 -2.42
C ARG A 13 -12.50 -11.19 -2.77
N ALA A 14 -13.31 -11.87 -3.59
CA ALA A 14 -13.02 -13.23 -4.03
C ALA A 14 -11.69 -13.34 -4.79
N THR A 15 -11.31 -12.30 -5.54
CA THR A 15 -10.01 -12.23 -6.21
C THR A 15 -8.87 -12.08 -5.20
N ILE A 16 -9.00 -11.21 -4.21
CA ILE A 16 -7.99 -11.05 -3.14
C ILE A 16 -7.82 -12.36 -2.38
N ASP A 17 -8.91 -13.01 -1.97
CA ASP A 17 -8.87 -14.27 -1.22
C ASP A 17 -8.25 -15.41 -2.02
N ARG A 18 -8.46 -15.44 -3.34
CA ARG A 18 -7.78 -16.40 -4.23
C ARG A 18 -6.28 -16.13 -4.25
N VAL A 19 -5.86 -14.89 -4.55
CA VAL A 19 -4.44 -14.52 -4.65
C VAL A 19 -3.72 -14.77 -3.31
N ARG A 20 -4.34 -14.45 -2.17
CA ARG A 20 -3.75 -14.73 -0.85
C ARG A 20 -3.54 -16.20 -0.55
N ARG A 21 -4.45 -17.07 -1.00
CA ARG A 21 -4.30 -18.52 -0.86
C ARG A 21 -3.18 -19.05 -1.74
N ASP A 22 -3.06 -18.51 -2.95
CA ASP A 22 -2.03 -18.91 -3.90
C ASP A 22 -0.63 -18.38 -3.50
N PHE A 23 -0.59 -17.25 -2.77
CA PHE A 23 0.64 -16.59 -2.31
C PHE A 23 0.54 -16.17 -0.82
N PRO A 24 0.80 -17.08 0.13
CA PRO A 24 0.63 -16.83 1.56
C PRO A 24 1.44 -15.65 2.12
N ASP A 25 2.62 -15.39 1.56
CA ASP A 25 3.56 -14.35 2.03
C ASP A 25 3.59 -13.11 1.13
N LEU A 26 2.46 -12.81 0.45
CA LEU A 26 2.39 -11.66 -0.44
C LEU A 26 2.49 -10.33 0.34
N ILE A 27 3.05 -9.32 -0.31
CA ILE A 27 3.06 -7.94 0.18
C ILE A 27 2.09 -7.13 -0.69
N PRO A 28 0.96 -6.66 -0.14
CA PRO A 28 -0.01 -5.88 -0.90
C PRO A 28 0.58 -4.54 -1.31
N VAL A 29 0.39 -4.15 -2.57
CA VAL A 29 0.83 -2.86 -3.09
C VAL A 29 -0.35 -1.89 -3.04
N VAL A 30 -0.15 -0.73 -2.42
CA VAL A 30 -1.19 0.33 -2.28
C VAL A 30 -0.74 1.66 -2.92
N LYS A 31 0.27 1.62 -3.79
CA LYS A 31 0.93 2.81 -4.34
C LYS A 31 0.02 3.79 -5.09
N GLY A 32 0.49 5.03 -5.23
CA GLY A 32 -0.25 6.12 -5.87
C GLY A 32 -1.49 6.48 -5.06
N ASN A 33 -2.65 6.52 -5.72
CA ASN A 33 -3.94 6.76 -5.07
C ASN A 33 -4.65 5.45 -4.64
N GLY A 34 -3.87 4.39 -4.32
CA GLY A 34 -4.43 3.07 -4.03
C GLY A 34 -5.22 2.50 -5.20
N TYR A 35 -4.69 2.61 -6.43
CA TYR A 35 -5.33 2.12 -7.66
C TYR A 35 -6.77 2.63 -7.88
N GLY A 36 -7.11 3.80 -7.33
CA GLY A 36 -8.45 4.41 -7.40
C GLY A 36 -9.39 4.03 -6.26
N PHE A 37 -9.00 3.11 -5.37
CA PHE A 37 -9.76 2.75 -4.16
C PHE A 37 -9.48 3.70 -2.98
N GLY A 38 -8.38 4.44 -3.03
CA GLY A 38 -7.87 5.19 -1.89
C GLY A 38 -6.89 4.35 -1.07
N ARG A 39 -5.76 4.98 -0.74
CA ARG A 39 -4.61 4.28 -0.15
C ARG A 39 -4.83 3.85 1.30
N ALA A 40 -5.48 4.71 2.12
CA ALA A 40 -5.86 4.37 3.49
C ALA A 40 -6.82 3.17 3.53
N PHE A 41 -7.87 3.21 2.69
CA PHE A 41 -8.82 2.10 2.56
C PHE A 41 -8.11 0.79 2.22
N LEU A 42 -7.24 0.76 1.21
CA LEU A 42 -6.52 -0.47 0.86
C LEU A 42 -5.58 -0.96 1.96
N ALA A 43 -4.92 -0.05 2.69
CA ALA A 43 -4.08 -0.43 3.83
C ALA A 43 -4.91 -1.07 4.95
N GLU A 44 -6.09 -0.54 5.27
CA GLU A 44 -7.02 -1.16 6.22
C GLU A 44 -7.47 -2.55 5.76
N GLN A 45 -7.78 -2.72 4.47
CA GLN A 45 -8.16 -4.04 3.94
C GLN A 45 -7.00 -5.05 4.05
N ALA A 46 -5.77 -4.61 3.77
CA ALA A 46 -4.57 -5.42 3.95
C ALA A 46 -4.38 -5.86 5.41
N ALA A 47 -4.48 -4.92 6.35
CA ALA A 47 -4.38 -5.21 7.78
C ALA A 47 -5.51 -6.15 8.24
N ALA A 48 -6.75 -5.92 7.80
CA ALA A 48 -7.92 -6.72 8.17
C ALA A 48 -7.77 -8.19 7.78
N PHE A 49 -7.03 -8.45 6.70
CA PHE A 49 -6.83 -9.80 6.22
C PHE A 49 -5.55 -10.43 6.83
N GLY A 50 -4.75 -9.67 7.58
CA GLY A 50 -3.62 -10.16 8.36
C GLY A 50 -2.25 -9.88 7.73
N ALA A 51 -2.16 -8.99 6.74
CA ALA A 51 -0.85 -8.50 6.32
C ALA A 51 -0.17 -7.74 7.46
N THR A 52 1.15 -7.85 7.56
CA THR A 52 1.99 -7.06 8.46
C THR A 52 2.76 -5.98 7.72
N GLU A 53 2.85 -6.09 6.40
CA GLU A 53 3.59 -5.19 5.51
C GLU A 53 2.73 -4.76 4.33
N VAL A 54 2.96 -3.55 3.83
CA VAL A 54 2.40 -3.05 2.56
C VAL A 54 3.45 -2.28 1.78
N ALA A 55 3.34 -2.29 0.45
CA ALA A 55 4.22 -1.54 -0.43
C ALA A 55 3.58 -0.25 -0.92
N VAL A 56 4.29 0.88 -0.77
CA VAL A 56 3.92 2.20 -1.28
C VAL A 56 4.87 2.63 -2.39
N GLY A 57 4.43 3.57 -3.23
CA GLY A 57 5.21 4.01 -4.38
C GLY A 57 6.42 4.84 -3.96
N THR A 58 6.20 5.86 -3.14
CA THR A 58 7.22 6.85 -2.75
C THR A 58 7.10 7.18 -1.26
N VAL A 59 8.12 7.84 -0.69
CA VAL A 59 8.08 8.29 0.72
C VAL A 59 6.91 9.24 1.00
N PHE A 60 6.46 10.03 0.01
CA PHE A 60 5.33 10.96 0.15
C PHE A 60 3.98 10.26 0.39
N GLU A 61 3.91 8.96 0.13
CA GLU A 61 2.72 8.15 0.36
C GLU A 61 2.68 7.54 1.78
N LEU A 62 3.67 7.77 2.63
CA LEU A 62 3.67 7.19 3.99
C LEU A 62 2.58 7.82 4.88
N GLY A 63 2.35 9.13 4.74
CA GLY A 63 1.43 9.86 5.61
C GLY A 63 0.00 9.31 5.61
N ALA A 64 -0.55 8.92 4.45
CA ALA A 64 -1.95 8.43 4.41
C ALA A 64 -2.13 6.95 4.75
N ILE A 65 -1.09 6.28 5.26
CA ILE A 65 -1.20 4.95 5.88
C ILE A 65 -0.69 4.94 7.32
N ALA A 66 -0.34 6.11 7.88
CA ALA A 66 0.32 6.21 9.19
C ALA A 66 -0.53 5.66 10.35
N ASP A 67 -1.86 5.70 10.21
CA ASP A 67 -2.80 5.23 11.24
C ASP A 67 -3.05 3.71 11.19
N VAL A 68 -2.51 3.01 10.18
CA VAL A 68 -2.66 1.56 10.04
C VAL A 68 -1.39 0.88 10.57
N PRO A 69 -1.49 -0.14 11.44
CA PRO A 69 -0.33 -0.78 12.08
C PRO A 69 0.39 -1.75 11.13
N LEU A 70 0.87 -1.24 10.00
CA LEU A 70 1.58 -1.96 8.96
C LEU A 70 2.97 -1.36 8.77
N ARG A 71 3.95 -2.23 8.50
CA ARG A 71 5.27 -1.79 8.05
C ARG A 71 5.22 -1.44 6.56
N ALA A 72 5.67 -0.24 6.21
CA ALA A 72 5.65 0.22 4.82
C ALA A 72 6.96 -0.12 4.10
N ILE A 73 6.88 -0.68 2.89
CA ILE A 73 7.99 -0.84 1.96
C ILE A 73 7.88 0.22 0.87
N VAL A 74 8.84 1.11 0.78
CA VAL A 74 8.84 2.19 -0.22
C VAL A 74 9.55 1.71 -1.46
N LEU A 75 8.82 1.56 -2.56
CA LEU A 75 9.29 0.93 -3.80
C LEU A 75 10.21 1.83 -4.66
N THR A 76 10.12 3.15 -4.50
CA THR A 76 10.94 4.10 -5.26
C THR A 76 11.98 4.74 -4.34
N PRO A 77 13.29 4.53 -4.58
CA PRO A 77 14.35 5.20 -3.85
C PRO A 77 14.20 6.73 -3.92
N SER A 78 14.45 7.40 -2.80
CA SER A 78 14.34 8.85 -2.69
C SER A 78 15.72 9.47 -2.43
N LEU A 79 16.05 10.54 -3.15
CA LEU A 79 17.34 11.24 -3.03
C LEU A 79 17.40 12.23 -1.85
N ASP A 80 16.23 12.69 -1.38
CA ASP A 80 16.12 13.69 -0.31
C ASP A 80 14.99 13.32 0.64
N LEU A 81 15.35 12.77 1.81
CA LEU A 81 14.41 12.34 2.85
C LEU A 81 14.01 13.47 3.79
N ASN A 82 14.66 14.64 3.73
CA ASN A 82 14.38 15.74 4.66
C ASN A 82 13.00 16.39 4.44
N LYS A 83 12.34 16.05 3.34
CA LYS A 83 11.03 16.59 2.95
C LYS A 83 9.84 15.81 3.52
N VAL A 84 10.07 14.64 4.11
CA VAL A 84 9.00 13.76 4.61
C VAL A 84 9.42 13.12 5.92
N GLN A 85 8.49 13.05 6.88
CA GLN A 85 8.68 12.23 8.07
C GLN A 85 8.54 10.76 7.68
N VAL A 86 9.65 10.01 7.76
CA VAL A 86 9.67 8.58 7.47
C VAL A 86 9.65 7.82 8.81
N PRO A 87 8.64 6.97 9.08
CA PRO A 87 8.62 6.16 10.28
C PRO A 87 9.82 5.21 10.33
N GLU A 88 10.37 4.97 11.52
CA GLU A 88 11.51 4.03 11.70
C GLU A 88 11.20 2.62 11.22
N SER A 89 9.93 2.21 11.26
CA SER A 89 9.48 0.90 10.79
C SER A 89 9.51 0.75 9.26
N ALA A 90 9.55 1.86 8.51
CA ALA A 90 9.49 1.83 7.05
C ALA A 90 10.80 1.29 6.43
N ALA A 91 10.68 0.37 5.48
CA ALA A 91 11.78 -0.13 4.69
C ALA A 91 11.93 0.70 3.41
N LEU A 92 13.08 1.39 3.26
CA LEU A 92 13.39 2.14 2.05
C LEU A 92 14.20 1.27 1.08
N THR A 93 13.74 1.13 -0.17
CA THR A 93 14.51 0.45 -1.20
C THR A 93 15.71 1.30 -1.63
N VAL A 94 16.81 0.63 -1.95
CA VAL A 94 18.00 1.23 -2.58
C VAL A 94 18.02 0.82 -4.05
N GLY A 95 18.32 1.77 -4.94
CA GLY A 95 18.51 1.51 -6.36
C GLY A 95 19.72 2.28 -6.89
N SER A 96 20.36 1.74 -7.92
CA SER A 96 21.40 2.44 -8.68
C SER A 96 20.73 3.22 -9.82
N PHE A 97 21.00 4.52 -9.88
CA PHE A 97 20.65 5.37 -11.03
C PHE A 97 21.70 5.21 -12.14
#